data_AF-A0A7D5T8H4-F1
#
_entry.id   AF-A0A7D5T8H4-F1
#
_cell.length_a   1.000
_cell.length_b   1.000
_cell.length_c   1.000
_cell.angle_alpha   90.00
_cell.angle_beta   90.00
_cell.angle_gamma   90.00
#
_symmetry.space_group_name_H-M   'P 1'
#
loop_
_entity.id
_entity.type
_entity.pdbx_description
1 polymer ?
#
loop_
_entity_poly.entity_id
_entity_poly.type
_entity_poly.pdbx_seq_one_letter_code
_entity_poly.pdbx_strand_id
1 'polypeptide(L)' 'MASDARGVVSVHDAILALIPAILALAALAGAVLSWSWGTALAVGSVPASGTVGYALFYNPPAGVGEN' A
#
# COMPACT_ATOMS: atom_id res chain seq x y z
N MET A 1 10.50 4.88 -27.29
CA MET A 1 9.26 4.12 -27.56
C MET A 1 8.29 4.41 -26.44
N ALA A 2 7.43 5.41 -26.64
CA ALA A 2 6.45 5.87 -25.68
C ALA A 2 5.08 5.70 -26.33
N SER A 3 4.38 4.60 -26.05
CA SER A 3 2.92 4.44 -26.23
C SER A 3 2.50 3.01 -25.87
N ASP A 4 2.49 2.69 -24.56
CA ASP A 4 1.60 1.64 -24.01
C ASP A 4 1.23 1.90 -22.53
N ALA A 5 1.50 3.12 -22.03
CA ALA A 5 1.38 3.44 -20.59
C ALA A 5 -0.08 3.70 -20.13
N ARG A 6 -1.08 3.37 -20.94
CA ARG A 6 -2.50 3.61 -20.68
C ARG A 6 -3.27 2.31 -20.86
N GLY A 7 -3.32 1.45 -19.85
CA GLY A 7 -4.18 0.27 -19.96
C GLY A 7 -4.39 -0.58 -18.71
N VAL A 8 -3.33 -0.94 -17.98
CA VAL A 8 -3.47 -1.93 -16.92
C VAL A 8 -2.61 -1.55 -15.72
N VAL A 9 -3.26 -1.25 -14.59
CA VAL A 9 -2.59 -1.11 -13.29
C VAL A 9 -2.00 -2.46 -12.93
N SER A 10 -0.68 -2.53 -12.73
CA SER A 10 -0.03 -3.76 -12.28
C SER A 10 -0.49 -4.10 -10.86
N VAL A 11 -0.52 -5.39 -10.53
CA VAL A 11 -0.75 -5.84 -9.15
C VAL A 11 0.22 -5.16 -8.18
N HIS A 12 1.47 -4.92 -8.60
CA HIS A 12 2.48 -4.24 -7.79
C HIS A 12 2.16 -2.76 -7.58
N ASP A 13 1.63 -2.07 -8.59
CA ASP A 13 1.17 -0.69 -8.47
C ASP A 13 -0.02 -0.60 -7.50
N ALA A 14 -0.93 -1.56 -7.58
CA ALA A 14 -2.07 -1.66 -6.66
C ALA A 14 -1.63 -1.92 -5.21
N ILE A 15 -0.67 -2.83 -4.99
CA ILE A 15 -0.08 -3.09 -3.67
C ILE A 15 0.62 -1.84 -3.13
N LEU A 16 1.36 -1.13 -3.98
CA LEU A 16 2.05 0.10 -3.59
C LEU A 16 1.05 1.20 -3.20
N ALA A 17 -0.05 1.34 -3.94
CA ALA A 17 -1.14 2.27 -3.62
C ALA A 17 -1.92 1.86 -2.36
N LEU A 18 -2.00 0.57 -2.06
CA LEU A 18 -2.72 0.04 -0.91
C LEU A 18 -2.09 0.50 0.41
N ILE A 19 -0.76 0.64 0.48
CA ILE A 19 -0.05 1.07 1.69
C ILE A 19 -0.58 2.43 2.17
N PRO A 20 -0.45 3.55 1.43
CA PRO A 20 -0.99 4.84 1.87
C PRO A 20 -2.52 4.84 1.98
N ALA A 21 -3.23 4.02 1.19
CA ALA A 21 -4.69 3.90 1.29
C ALA A 21 -5.13 3.34 2.65
N ILE A 22 -4.42 2.34 3.19
CA ILE A 22 -4.68 1.79 4.53
C ILE A 22 -4.49 2.88 5.60
N LEU A 23 -3.42 3.67 5.51
CA LEU A 23 -3.18 4.74 6.48
C LEU A 23 -4.22 5.86 6.35
N ALA A 24 -4.62 6.23 5.14
CA ALA A 24 -5.67 7.20 4.90
C ALA A 24 -7.02 6.72 5.44
N LEU A 25 -7.35 5.44 5.27
CA LEU A 25 -8.54 4.82 5.83
C LEU A 25 -8.50 4.81 7.36
N ALA A 26 -7.36 4.47 7.96
CA ALA A 26 -7.19 4.48 9.40
C ALA A 26 -7.31 5.90 9.98
N ALA A 27 -6.72 6.90 9.31
CA ALA A 27 -6.87 8.30 9.65
C ALA A 27 -8.33 8.76 9.57
N LEU A 28 -9.04 8.40 8.49
CA LEU A 28 -10.46 8.70 8.31
C LEU A 28 -11.31 8.04 9.40
N ALA A 29 -11.10 6.75 9.67
CA ALA A 29 -11.78 6.03 10.74
C ALA A 29 -11.50 6.68 12.11
N GLY A 30 -10.25 7.04 12.38
CA GLY A 30 -9.86 7.77 13.58
C GLY A 30 -10.60 9.10 13.73
N ALA A 31 -10.73 9.86 12.64
CA ALA A 31 -11.49 11.11 12.63
C ALA A 31 -12.99 10.89 12.90
N VAL A 32 -13.62 9.92 12.22
CA VAL A 32 -15.04 9.59 12.40
C VAL A 32 -15.33 9.08 13.83
N LEU A 33 -14.41 8.32 14.41
CA LEU A 33 -14.54 7.75 15.75
C LEU A 33 -13.97 8.65 16.87
N SER A 34 -13.46 9.84 16.53
CA SER A 34 -12.82 10.78 17.47
C SER A 34 -11.65 10.17 18.26
N TRP A 35 -10.89 9.26 17.64
CA TRP A 35 -9.68 8.70 18.23
C TRP A 35 -8.53 9.71 18.20
N SER A 36 -7.54 9.50 19.07
CA SER A 36 -6.28 10.21 18.91
C SER A 36 -5.62 9.83 17.58
N TRP A 37 -5.01 10.81 16.90
CA TRP A 37 -4.28 10.57 15.65
C TRP A 37 -3.19 9.50 15.82
N GLY A 38 -2.49 9.51 16.95
CA GLY A 38 -1.46 8.52 17.25
C GLY A 38 -2.03 7.10 17.33
N THR A 39 -3.17 6.91 18.01
CA THR A 39 -3.84 5.61 18.09
C THR A 39 -4.32 5.14 16.71
N ALA A 40 -4.97 6.01 15.95
CA ALA A 40 -5.48 5.67 14.63
C ALA A 40 -4.36 5.23 13.67
N LEU A 41 -3.26 5.99 13.62
CA LEU A 41 -2.10 5.67 12.78
C LEU A 41 -1.34 4.44 13.29
N ALA A 42 -1.24 4.23 14.60
CA ALA A 42 -0.64 3.02 15.17
C ALA A 42 -1.45 1.76 14.82
N VAL A 43 -2.78 1.83 14.84
CA VAL A 43 -3.63 0.72 14.40
C VAL A 43 -3.49 0.49 12.89
N GLY A 44 -3.51 1.56 12.09
CA GLY A 44 -3.37 1.48 10.64
C GLY A 44 -1.99 0.99 10.16
N SER A 45 -0.94 1.26 10.92
CA SER A 45 0.42 0.84 10.56
C SER A 45 0.60 -0.68 10.60
N VAL A 46 -0.19 -1.41 11.40
CA VAL A 46 -0.14 -2.87 11.50
C VAL A 46 -0.48 -3.54 10.16
N PRO A 47 -1.67 -3.35 9.55
CA PRO A 47 -1.97 -3.90 8.24
C PRO A 47 -1.08 -3.31 7.14
N ALA A 48 -0.70 -2.03 7.20
CA ALA A 48 0.19 -1.42 6.20
C ALA A 48 1.59 -2.06 6.18
N SER A 49 2.16 -2.32 7.35
CA SER A 49 3.44 -3.03 7.47
C SER A 49 3.32 -4.49 7.02
N GLY A 50 2.16 -5.13 7.27
CA GLY A 50 1.83 -6.43 6.69
C GLY A 50 1.84 -6.40 5.16
N THR A 51 1.26 -5.37 4.54
CA THR A 51 1.32 -5.16 3.07
C THR A 51 2.74 -4.99 2.58
N VAL A 52 3.59 -4.25 3.30
CA VAL A 52 5.02 -4.13 2.98
C VAL A 52 5.71 -5.50 3.04
N GLY A 53 5.51 -6.26 4.12
CA GLY A 53 6.08 -7.61 4.24
C GLY A 53 5.63 -8.56 3.13
N TYR A 54 4.33 -8.50 2.77
CA TYR A 54 3.77 -9.24 1.64
C TYR A 54 4.48 -8.89 0.32
N ALA A 55 4.61 -7.59 0.03
CA ALA A 55 5.24 -7.10 -1.19
C ALA A 55 6.73 -7.47 -1.29
N LEU A 56 7.43 -7.51 -0.16
CA LEU A 56 8.88 -7.77 -0.15
C LEU A 56 9.21 -9.26 -0.15
N PHE A 57 8.39 -10.10 0.49
CA PHE A 57 8.78 -11.48 0.77
C PHE A 57 7.83 -12.54 0.18
N TYR A 58 6.57 -12.21 -0.06
CA TYR A 58 5.60 -13.18 -0.58
C TYR A 58 5.36 -13.02 -2.08
N ASN A 59 5.09 -11.79 -2.54
CA ASN A 59 4.91 -11.49 -3.96
C ASN A 59 5.79 -10.30 -4.39
N PRO A 60 7.12 -10.49 -4.40
CA PRO A 60 8.03 -9.49 -4.93
C PRO A 60 7.86 -9.38 -6.45
N PRO A 61 8.04 -8.17 -7.02
CA PRO A 61 8.12 -8.03 -8.47
C PRO A 61 9.28 -8.88 -9.00
N ALA A 62 9.07 -9.51 -10.16
CA ALA A 62 10.12 -10.27 -10.84
C ALA A 62 11.40 -9.43 -10.95
N GLY A 63 12.55 -10.06 -10.70
CA GLY A 63 13.83 -9.38 -10.59
C GLY A 63 14.12 -8.51 -11.82
N VAL A 64 14.52 -7.26 -11.59
CA VAL A 64 15.15 -6.42 -12.61
C VAL A 64 16.50 -7.07 -12.95
N GLY A 65 16.51 -8.04 -13.86
CA GLY A 65 17.69 -8.87 -14.12
C GLY A 65 17.60 -9.97 -15.18
N GLU A 66 16.50 -10.09 -15.92
CA GLU A 66 16.43 -10.95 -17.11
C GLU A 66 16.52 -10.06 -18.37
N ASN A 67 17.75 -9.66 -18.73
CA ASN A 67 18.11 -9.15 -20.06
C ASN A 67 19.18 -10.07 -20.65
#